data_AF-A0A1G3Q9L8-F1
#
_entry.id   AF-A0A1G3Q9L8-F1
#
_cell.length_a   1.000
_cell.length_b   1.000
_cell.length_c   1.000
_cell.angle_alpha   90.00
_cell.angle_beta   90.00
_cell.angle_gamma   90.00
#
_symmetry.space_group_name_H-M   'P 1'
#
loop_
_entity.id
_entity.type
_entity.pdbx_description
1 polymer ?
#
loop_
_entity_poly.entity_id
_entity_poly.type
_entity_poly.pdbx_seq_one_letter_code
_entity_poly.pdbx_strand_id
1 'polypeptide(L)'
;MKTVCLAAVLAVALASACVTLGGKWSESKIDEASEKCFAENDALKPPTARWYNLGTQERTKKKKELDEYRKKRIELYQHIYNFKSGYLTRVDSDGKCRKKECASLEKIRELIIEGCPEAGASFPSVAPDEV
;
A
#
# COMPACT_ATOMS: atom_id res chain seq x y z
N MET A 1 19.65 -62.38 -10.54
CA MET A 1 18.58 -62.23 -9.52
C MET A 1 18.73 -60.84 -8.91
N LYS A 2 18.05 -59.83 -9.47
CA LYS A 2 16.83 -59.19 -8.92
C LYS A 2 16.92 -58.87 -7.43
N THR A 3 17.23 -57.62 -7.12
CA THR A 3 16.52 -56.80 -6.12
C THR A 3 16.72 -55.33 -6.45
N VAL A 4 15.65 -54.76 -7.04
CA VAL A 4 15.38 -53.32 -7.09
C VAL A 4 14.79 -52.95 -5.73
N CYS A 5 15.26 -51.86 -5.12
CA CYS A 5 14.42 -51.01 -4.27
C CYS A 5 15.00 -49.59 -4.26
N LEU A 6 14.28 -48.69 -4.92
CA LEU A 6 14.41 -47.24 -4.80
C LEU A 6 14.23 -46.82 -3.33
N ALA A 7 15.07 -45.90 -2.88
CA ALA A 7 14.71 -44.94 -1.84
C ALA A 7 15.41 -43.60 -2.11
N ALA A 8 15.15 -43.05 -3.29
CA ALA A 8 15.16 -41.60 -3.46
C ALA A 8 13.78 -41.09 -3.01
N VAL A 9 13.76 -39.87 -2.48
CA VAL A 9 12.56 -39.08 -2.08
C VAL A 9 12.05 -39.35 -0.66
N LEU A 10 12.71 -38.78 0.34
CA LEU A 10 12.07 -38.37 1.61
C LEU A 10 12.98 -37.43 2.42
N ALA A 11 13.20 -36.22 1.90
CA ALA A 11 13.65 -35.07 2.69
C ALA A 11 13.22 -33.76 2.00
N VAL A 12 11.94 -33.69 1.59
CA VAL A 12 11.27 -32.42 1.27
C VAL A 12 10.14 -32.28 2.29
N ALA A 13 10.52 -31.91 3.51
CA ALA A 13 9.68 -31.41 4.58
C ALA A 13 10.65 -30.60 5.44
N LEU A 14 10.64 -29.27 5.49
CA LEU A 14 9.49 -28.39 5.63
C LEU A 14 9.60 -27.18 4.70
N ALA A 15 8.71 -27.13 3.71
CA ALA A 15 8.26 -25.85 3.21
C ALA A 15 7.28 -25.25 4.24
N SER A 16 7.25 -23.91 4.25
CA SER A 16 6.05 -23.11 4.51
C SER A 16 5.38 -23.23 5.89
N ALA A 17 5.94 -22.52 6.87
CA ALA A 17 5.14 -21.93 7.94
C ALA A 17 5.70 -20.55 8.33
N CYS A 18 5.85 -19.66 7.35
CA CYS A 18 5.67 -18.23 7.59
C CYS A 18 4.31 -17.84 7.00
N VAL A 19 3.26 -18.55 7.40
CA VAL A 19 1.94 -17.92 7.42
C VAL A 19 1.96 -17.06 8.68
N THR A 20 2.61 -15.91 8.61
CA THR A 20 2.11 -14.79 9.40
C THR A 20 0.77 -14.47 8.75
N LEU A 21 -0.28 -15.17 9.19
CA LEU A 21 -1.64 -14.63 9.19
C LEU A 21 -1.50 -13.34 9.98
N GLY A 22 -1.11 -12.27 9.28
CA GLY A 22 -1.04 -10.93 9.82
C GLY A 22 -2.48 -10.58 10.08
N GLY A 23 -2.97 -10.94 11.27
CA GLY A 23 -4.31 -10.63 11.69
C GLY A 23 -4.58 -9.15 11.54
N LYS A 24 -5.86 -8.80 11.61
CA LYS A 24 -6.34 -7.44 11.37
C LYS A 24 -5.45 -6.40 12.05
N TRP A 25 -4.97 -5.43 11.27
CA TRP A 25 -4.24 -4.31 11.82
C TRP A 25 -5.17 -3.47 12.71
N SER A 26 -4.63 -3.03 13.85
CA SER A 26 -5.31 -2.04 14.69
C SER A 26 -5.41 -0.70 13.96
N GLU A 27 -6.39 0.11 14.37
CA GLU A 27 -6.54 1.49 13.91
C GLU A 27 -5.24 2.29 14.09
N SER A 28 -4.61 2.18 15.28
CA SER A 28 -3.35 2.88 15.58
C SER A 28 -2.22 2.53 14.61
N LYS A 29 -2.13 1.27 14.16
CA LYS A 29 -1.09 0.83 13.23
C LYS A 29 -1.34 1.38 11.81
N ILE A 30 -2.60 1.49 11.42
CA ILE A 30 -2.99 2.13 10.15
C ILE A 30 -2.70 3.63 10.22
N ASP A 31 -2.94 4.28 11.35
CA ASP A 31 -2.64 5.70 11.55
C ASP A 31 -1.13 5.97 11.49
N GLU A 32 -0.32 5.15 12.13
CA GLU A 32 1.14 5.27 12.05
C GLU A 32 1.66 5.14 10.60
N ALA A 33 1.13 4.19 9.83
CA ALA A 33 1.46 4.04 8.40
C ALA A 33 0.97 5.24 7.57
N SER A 34 -0.19 5.80 7.93
CA SER A 34 -0.75 6.99 7.29
C SER A 34 0.12 8.21 7.52
N GLU A 35 0.58 8.43 8.75
CA GLU A 35 1.49 9.53 9.10
C GLU A 35 2.82 9.44 8.35
N LYS A 36 3.40 8.23 8.27
CA LYS A 36 4.61 7.99 7.47
C LYS A 36 4.40 8.31 6.00
N CYS A 37 3.26 7.87 5.43
CA CYS A 37 2.90 8.18 4.06
C CYS A 37 2.70 9.68 3.81
N PHE A 38 2.09 10.40 4.76
CA PHE A 38 1.96 11.85 4.66
C PHE A 38 3.32 12.57 4.65
N ALA A 39 4.23 12.13 5.52
CA ALA A 39 5.59 12.69 5.57
C ALA A 39 6.38 12.40 4.29
N GLU A 40 6.30 11.17 3.76
CA GLU A 40 6.91 10.80 2.49
C GLU A 40 6.34 11.64 1.33
N ASN A 41 5.02 11.79 1.25
CA ASN A 41 4.40 12.60 0.20
C ASN A 41 4.78 14.09 0.30
N ASP A 42 4.86 14.64 1.51
CA ASP A 42 5.27 16.03 1.72
C ASP A 42 6.73 16.28 1.29
N ALA A 43 7.59 15.26 1.35
CA ALA A 43 8.95 15.33 0.81
C ALA A 43 9.00 15.38 -0.73
N LEU A 44 7.94 14.95 -1.42
CA LEU A 44 7.82 15.01 -2.90
C LEU A 44 7.33 16.38 -3.41
N LYS A 45 7.01 17.31 -2.50
CA LYS A 45 6.52 18.64 -2.86
C LYS A 45 7.52 19.37 -3.77
N PRO A 46 7.10 19.86 -4.96
CA PRO A 46 7.98 20.64 -5.83
C PRO A 46 8.54 21.87 -5.11
N PRO A 47 9.85 22.14 -5.22
CA PRO A 47 10.46 23.27 -4.55
C PRO A 47 9.96 24.59 -5.15
N THR A 48 9.53 25.50 -4.29
CA THR A 48 9.08 26.85 -4.68
C THR A 48 10.14 27.93 -4.52
N ALA A 49 11.32 27.55 -4.00
CA ALA A 49 12.42 28.47 -3.79
C ALA A 49 12.89 29.07 -5.13
N ARG A 50 13.17 30.38 -5.13
CA ARG A 50 13.75 31.11 -6.27
C ARG A 50 12.90 31.16 -7.54
N TRP A 51 11.59 30.87 -7.47
CA TRP A 51 10.69 31.01 -8.63
C TRP A 51 10.65 32.42 -9.23
N TYR A 52 10.98 33.44 -8.41
CA TYR A 52 11.09 34.82 -8.85
C TYR A 52 12.23 35.05 -9.85
N ASN A 53 13.25 34.18 -9.88
CA ASN A 53 14.36 34.22 -10.83
C ASN A 53 14.04 33.52 -12.17
N LEU A 54 12.92 32.79 -12.25
CA LEU A 54 12.55 32.04 -13.44
C LEU A 54 11.84 32.95 -14.46
N GLY A 55 12.10 32.70 -15.75
CA GLY A 55 11.34 33.29 -16.85
C GLY A 55 9.87 32.82 -16.86
N THR A 56 9.02 33.54 -17.59
CA THR A 56 7.55 33.33 -17.59
C THR A 56 7.13 31.89 -17.93
N GLN A 57 7.72 31.29 -18.97
CA GLN A 57 7.38 29.93 -19.39
C GLN A 57 7.75 28.88 -18.33
N GLU A 58 8.97 28.96 -17.79
CA GLU A 58 9.45 28.03 -16.77
C GLU A 58 8.68 28.16 -15.46
N ARG A 59 8.38 29.41 -15.04
CA ARG A 59 7.50 29.68 -13.89
C ARG A 59 6.11 29.07 -14.08
N THR A 60 5.56 29.15 -15.30
CA THR A 60 4.25 28.59 -15.62
C THR A 60 4.26 27.06 -15.52
N LYS A 61 5.31 26.41 -16.05
CA LYS A 61 5.51 24.96 -15.92
C LYS A 61 5.60 24.54 -14.45
N LYS A 62 6.43 25.22 -13.66
CA LYS A 62 6.59 24.94 -12.23
C LYS A 62 5.31 25.14 -11.43
N LYS A 63 4.53 26.16 -11.75
CA LYS A 63 3.19 26.37 -11.15
C LYS A 63 2.26 25.19 -11.45
N LYS A 64 2.23 24.72 -12.70
CA LYS A 64 1.43 23.55 -13.10
C LYS A 64 1.86 22.28 -12.34
N GLU A 65 3.16 22.01 -12.23
CA GLU A 65 3.70 20.88 -11.45
C GLU A 65 3.25 20.94 -9.98
N LEU A 66 3.30 22.12 -9.36
CA LEU A 66 2.86 22.31 -7.98
C LEU A 66 1.34 22.13 -7.81
N ASP A 67 0.54 22.62 -8.75
CA ASP A 67 -0.92 22.47 -8.70
C ASP A 67 -1.34 21.01 -8.92
N GLU A 68 -0.64 20.28 -9.81
CA GLU A 68 -0.81 18.84 -9.97
C GLU A 68 -0.42 18.06 -8.70
N TYR A 69 0.71 18.41 -8.06
CA TYR A 69 1.10 17.83 -6.77
C TYR A 69 0.01 18.05 -5.71
N ARG A 70 -0.51 19.27 -5.57
CA ARG A 70 -1.55 19.59 -4.59
C ARG A 70 -2.81 18.79 -4.81
N LYS A 71 -3.22 18.61 -6.07
CA LYS A 71 -4.38 17.80 -6.43
C LYS A 71 -4.17 16.33 -6.02
N LYS A 72 -3.04 15.74 -6.44
CA LYS A 72 -2.69 14.35 -6.11
C LYS A 72 -2.58 14.10 -4.60
N ARG A 73 -2.05 15.08 -3.85
CA ARG A 73 -1.98 15.00 -2.38
C ARG A 73 -3.37 14.88 -1.75
N ILE A 74 -4.33 15.68 -2.22
CA ILE A 74 -5.71 15.60 -1.70
C ILE A 74 -6.33 14.23 -2.02
N GLU A 75 -6.12 13.74 -3.24
CA GLU A 75 -6.58 12.41 -3.67
C GLU A 75 -5.95 11.30 -2.80
N LEU A 76 -4.64 11.34 -2.55
CA LEU A 76 -3.95 10.42 -1.64
C LEU A 76 -4.58 10.42 -0.24
N TYR A 77 -4.88 11.59 0.32
CA TYR A 77 -5.45 11.70 1.66
C TYR A 77 -6.85 11.08 1.72
N GLN A 78 -7.65 11.29 0.68
CA GLN A 78 -8.95 10.63 0.53
C GLN A 78 -8.80 9.12 0.38
N HIS A 79 -7.83 8.63 -0.38
CA HIS A 79 -7.55 7.20 -0.53
C HIS A 79 -7.17 6.56 0.81
N ILE A 80 -6.28 7.18 1.58
CA ILE A 80 -5.88 6.70 2.92
C ILE A 80 -7.08 6.65 3.86
N TYR A 81 -7.90 7.71 3.88
CA TYR A 81 -9.12 7.74 4.68
C TYR A 81 -10.10 6.62 4.29
N ASN A 82 -10.35 6.46 2.99
CA ASN A 82 -11.26 5.43 2.46
C ASN A 82 -10.74 4.03 2.74
N PHE A 83 -9.42 3.81 2.62
CA PHE A 83 -8.78 2.55 2.98
C PHE A 83 -8.96 2.26 4.46
N LYS A 84 -8.59 3.19 5.35
CA LYS A 84 -8.72 3.03 6.80
C LYS A 84 -10.15 2.68 7.19
N SER A 85 -11.12 3.49 6.77
CA SER A 85 -12.54 3.27 7.08
C SER A 85 -13.05 1.93 6.56
N GLY A 86 -12.73 1.61 5.31
CA GLY A 86 -13.12 0.34 4.67
C GLY A 86 -12.48 -0.87 5.35
N TYR A 87 -11.18 -0.81 5.63
CA TYR A 87 -10.43 -1.89 6.27
C TYR A 87 -10.96 -2.17 7.67
N LEU A 88 -11.12 -1.14 8.50
CA LEU A 88 -11.60 -1.29 9.88
C LEU A 88 -13.03 -1.84 9.96
N THR A 89 -13.85 -1.60 8.94
CA THR A 89 -15.25 -2.03 8.92
C THR A 89 -15.46 -3.39 8.25
N ARG A 90 -14.70 -3.69 7.20
CA ARG A 90 -14.96 -4.83 6.29
C ARG A 90 -14.02 -5.99 6.48
N VAL A 91 -12.85 -5.77 7.07
CA VAL A 91 -11.86 -6.82 7.32
C VAL A 91 -12.14 -7.44 8.68
N ASP A 92 -12.23 -8.76 8.73
CA ASP A 92 -12.42 -9.53 9.95
C ASP A 92 -11.11 -9.67 10.74
N SER A 93 -11.16 -10.35 11.89
CA SER A 93 -9.97 -10.58 12.74
C SER A 93 -8.85 -11.34 12.04
N ASP A 94 -9.18 -12.18 11.07
CA ASP A 94 -8.24 -13.04 10.35
C ASP A 94 -7.59 -12.32 9.16
N GLY A 95 -7.94 -11.05 8.93
CA GLY A 95 -7.42 -10.26 7.82
C GLY A 95 -8.15 -10.54 6.50
N LYS A 96 -9.34 -11.14 6.57
CA LYS A 96 -10.14 -11.49 5.40
C LYS A 96 -11.33 -10.55 5.23
N CYS A 97 -11.84 -10.48 4.01
CA CYS A 97 -13.05 -9.73 3.69
C CYS A 97 -13.80 -10.39 2.52
N ARG A 98 -15.01 -9.91 2.23
CA ARG A 98 -15.74 -10.38 1.06
C ARG A 98 -14.96 -10.03 -0.21
N LYS A 99 -14.95 -10.92 -1.20
CA LYS A 99 -14.18 -10.76 -2.46
C LYS A 99 -14.28 -9.37 -3.10
N LYS A 100 -15.49 -8.79 -3.17
CA LYS A 100 -15.69 -7.43 -3.74
C LYS A 100 -15.06 -6.32 -2.89
N GLU A 101 -15.12 -6.46 -1.56
CA GLU A 101 -14.57 -5.50 -0.62
C GLU A 101 -13.05 -5.55 -0.63
N CYS A 102 -12.46 -6.74 -0.66
CA CYS A 102 -11.02 -6.91 -0.78
C CYS A 102 -10.48 -6.35 -2.09
N ALA A 103 -11.15 -6.64 -3.21
CA ALA A 103 -10.76 -6.08 -4.51
C ALA A 103 -10.83 -4.55 -4.52
N SER A 104 -11.79 -3.94 -3.81
CA SER A 104 -11.85 -2.48 -3.66
C SER A 104 -10.73 -1.95 -2.77
N LEU A 105 -10.41 -2.63 -1.67
CA LEU A 105 -9.36 -2.21 -0.74
C LEU A 105 -7.97 -2.33 -1.38
N GLU A 106 -7.70 -3.40 -2.13
CA GLU A 106 -6.44 -3.56 -2.87
C GLU A 106 -6.26 -2.47 -3.93
N LYS A 107 -7.31 -2.12 -4.68
CA LYS A 107 -7.24 -0.99 -5.62
C LYS A 107 -6.91 0.34 -4.93
N ILE A 108 -7.52 0.59 -3.77
CA ILE A 108 -7.21 1.81 -3.00
C ILE A 108 -5.76 1.74 -2.47
N ARG A 109 -5.31 0.56 -2.02
CA ARG A 109 -3.93 0.33 -1.57
C ARG A 109 -2.91 0.63 -2.67
N GLU A 110 -3.15 0.20 -3.90
CA GLU A 110 -2.32 0.53 -5.07
C GLU A 110 -2.21 2.05 -5.27
N LEU A 111 -3.34 2.78 -5.19
CA LEU A 111 -3.35 4.25 -5.30
C LEU A 111 -2.58 4.93 -4.15
N ILE A 112 -2.57 4.34 -2.96
CA ILE A 112 -1.75 4.83 -1.84
C ILE A 112 -0.27 4.61 -2.14
N ILE A 113 0.12 3.43 -2.64
CA ILE A 113 1.50 3.12 -3.05
C ILE A 113 2.00 4.11 -4.11
N GLU A 114 1.16 4.50 -5.07
CA GLU A 114 1.54 5.52 -6.06
C GLU A 114 1.86 6.89 -5.44
N GLY A 115 1.18 7.26 -4.35
CA GLY A 115 1.38 8.55 -3.67
C GLY A 115 2.51 8.58 -2.64
N CYS A 116 2.85 7.42 -2.06
CA CYS A 116 3.94 7.20 -1.11
C CYS A 116 4.48 5.76 -1.27
N PRO A 117 5.40 5.50 -2.20
CA PRO A 117 5.87 4.14 -2.52
C PRO A 117 6.35 3.32 -1.33
N GLU A 118 7.11 3.90 -0.40
CA GLU A 118 7.71 3.15 0.70
C GLU A 118 6.69 2.88 1.81
N ALA A 119 6.07 3.94 2.34
CA ALA A 119 5.08 3.83 3.41
C ALA A 119 3.78 3.19 2.92
N GLY A 120 3.35 3.48 1.70
CA GLY A 120 2.16 2.90 1.08
C GLY A 120 2.26 1.39 0.91
N ALA A 121 3.46 0.87 0.58
CA ALA A 121 3.67 -0.57 0.48
C ALA A 121 3.48 -1.29 1.83
N SER A 122 3.64 -0.58 2.95
CA SER A 122 3.43 -1.14 4.28
C SER A 122 1.96 -1.38 4.63
N PHE A 123 1.01 -0.70 3.98
CA PHE A 123 -0.42 -0.91 4.24
C PHE A 123 -0.78 -2.40 4.06
N PRO A 124 -1.66 -2.95 4.91
CA PRO A 124 -1.95 -4.38 4.90
C PRO A 124 -2.65 -4.78 3.61
N SER A 125 -2.20 -5.89 3.01
CA SER A 125 -2.99 -6.57 1.99
C SER A 125 -4.12 -7.34 2.66
N VAL A 126 -5.20 -7.58 1.91
CA VAL A 126 -6.41 -8.27 2.37
C VAL A 126 -6.69 -9.49 1.52
N ALA A 127 -7.05 -10.60 2.17
CA ALA A 127 -7.38 -11.84 1.48
C ALA A 127 -8.91 -11.94 1.26
N PRO A 128 -9.37 -12.33 0.06
CA PRO A 128 -10.78 -12.66 -0.12
C PRO A 128 -11.17 -13.90 0.70
N ASP A 129 -12.36 -13.88 1.29
CA ASP A 129 -12.98 -15.07 1.85
C ASP A 129 -13.11 -16.16 0.78
N GLU A 130 -12.75 -17.40 1.13
CA GLU A 130 -12.83 -18.58 0.24
C GLU A 130 -14.28 -19.10 0.06
N VAL A 131 -15.29 -18.28 0.36
CA VAL A 131 -16.71 -18.63 0.28
C VAL A 131 -17.28 -18.35 -1.11
#